data_AF-A0A8J2P8A8-F1
#
_entry.id   AF-A0A8J2P8A8-F1
#
_cell.length_a   1.000
_cell.length_b   1.000
_cell.length_c   1.000
_cell.angle_alpha   90.00
_cell.angle_beta   90.00
_cell.angle_gamma   90.00
#
_symmetry.space_group_name_H-M   'P 1'
#
loop_
_entity.id
_entity.type
_entity.pdbx_description
1 polymer ?
#
loop_
_entity_poly.entity_id
_entity_poly.type
_entity_poly.pdbx_seq_one_letter_code
_entity_poly.pdbx_strand_id
1 'polypeptide(L)'
;MRLPIYCLLLIAEISRGEKCARHIDKTQEECSTLSISKMVSAEDNLKLSEHVPGAPETAPLFPPWFDLELARTGQEFACKYFAQLVFANIMSLVGGLADLPTRRAIFLTRKSNTPERAFKRYLSTAQQVHLWYHSDILDPSWAKSISTVREIHIYVINYLESLNSTASKFNVNPENNLTGFQPNERLWTAFKMDIAKLNSEDQPLEMEVKQYGLQMAIWPFIGLAILNPEPLGIAMPSEEKGLQGFVHLWSVIGYALGTDEQNIYCKDVWTKNEWQGCKHHLREILLKTFLPQLINLDFEGQIMIESMIMGFTA
;
A
#
# COMPACT_ATOMS: atom_id res chain seq x y z
N MET A 1 -12.12 -10.43 16.70
CA MET A 1 -11.46 -9.57 15.70
C MET A 1 -10.39 -8.73 16.40
N ARG A 2 -9.11 -9.09 16.29
CA ARG A 2 -7.96 -8.29 16.78
C ARG A 2 -7.16 -7.64 15.64
N LEU A 3 -7.56 -7.86 14.38
CA LEU A 3 -6.87 -7.36 13.18
C LEU A 3 -6.81 -5.81 13.09
N PRO A 4 -7.88 -5.05 13.44
CA PRO A 4 -7.82 -3.58 13.46
C PRO A 4 -6.81 -3.03 14.46
N ILE A 5 -6.72 -3.70 15.62
CA ILE A 5 -5.84 -3.33 16.73
C ILE A 5 -4.37 -3.43 16.28
N TYR A 6 -3.97 -4.52 15.63
CA TYR A 6 -2.58 -4.65 15.15
C TYR A 6 -2.24 -3.69 14.01
N CYS A 7 -3.18 -3.36 13.11
CA CYS A 7 -2.95 -2.43 12.00
C CYS A 7 -2.59 -1.05 12.53
N LEU A 8 -3.43 -0.55 13.44
CA LEU A 8 -3.29 0.80 13.95
C LEU A 8 -2.24 0.89 15.06
N LEU A 9 -1.96 -0.20 15.80
CA LEU A 9 -0.81 -0.25 16.71
C LEU A 9 0.52 -0.26 15.95
N LEU A 10 0.66 -1.00 14.85
CA LEU A 10 1.86 -0.93 14.00
C LEU A 10 2.01 0.47 13.40
N ILE A 11 0.92 1.10 12.93
CA ILE A 11 0.95 2.49 12.45
C ILE A 11 1.31 3.46 13.59
N ALA A 12 0.80 3.26 14.80
CA ALA A 12 1.12 4.06 15.99
C ALA A 12 2.59 3.89 16.41
N GLU A 13 3.13 2.68 16.34
CA GLU A 13 4.54 2.40 16.61
C GLU A 13 5.43 3.05 15.54
N ILE A 14 5.03 3.00 14.27
CA ILE A 14 5.73 3.68 13.17
C ILE A 14 5.69 5.21 13.34
N SER A 15 4.57 5.76 13.79
CA SER A 15 4.40 7.20 14.01
C SER A 15 5.18 7.70 15.24
N ARG A 16 5.32 6.88 16.29
CA ARG A 16 6.09 7.20 17.50
C ARG A 16 7.62 7.06 17.32
N GLY A 17 8.06 6.44 16.22
CA GLY A 17 9.48 6.19 15.93
C GLY A 17 10.11 5.10 16.81
N GLU A 18 11.35 4.72 16.49
CA GLU A 18 12.07 3.55 17.06
C GLU A 18 12.21 3.55 18.61
N LYS A 19 11.89 4.64 19.30
CA LYS A 19 12.07 4.77 20.76
C LYS A 19 11.07 3.95 21.58
N CYS A 20 9.89 3.62 21.06
CA CYS A 20 8.87 2.86 21.82
C CYS A 20 8.88 1.34 21.58
N ALA A 21 9.56 0.84 20.54
CA ALA A 21 9.48 -0.57 20.14
C ALA A 21 10.17 -1.57 21.11
N ARG A 22 10.93 -1.09 22.11
CA ARG A 22 11.78 -1.98 22.95
C ARG A 22 11.13 -2.54 24.22
N HIS A 23 9.89 -2.21 24.55
CA HIS A 23 9.32 -2.61 25.86
C HIS A 23 7.88 -3.09 25.72
N ILE A 24 7.70 -4.39 25.48
CA ILE A 24 6.41 -5.08 25.55
C ILE A 24 5.89 -5.20 27.01
N ASP A 25 6.65 -4.77 28.02
CA ASP A 25 6.37 -5.10 29.42
C ASP A 25 6.24 -3.92 30.39
N LYS A 26 5.94 -2.70 29.90
CA LYS A 26 5.62 -1.58 30.80
C LYS A 26 4.30 -0.93 30.44
N THR A 27 3.50 -0.73 31.48
CA THR A 27 2.13 -0.23 31.50
C THR A 27 1.94 1.02 30.66
N GLN A 28 0.78 1.07 30.03
CA GLN A 28 0.28 1.98 28.98
C GLN A 28 0.13 3.46 29.40
N GLU A 29 0.81 3.90 30.46
CA GLU A 29 0.43 5.11 31.22
C GLU A 29 1.28 6.37 30.95
N GLU A 30 2.39 6.28 30.20
CA GLU A 30 3.30 7.45 30.00
C GLU A 30 3.16 8.18 28.65
N CYS A 31 2.13 7.91 27.84
CA CYS A 31 1.96 8.57 26.55
C CYS A 31 0.60 9.26 26.43
N SER A 32 0.32 10.18 27.35
CA SER A 32 -0.89 11.00 27.32
C SER A 32 -0.55 12.47 27.58
N THR A 33 -0.63 13.30 26.54
CA THR A 33 -1.26 14.64 26.57
C THR A 33 -0.97 15.37 25.26
N LEU A 34 -2.00 15.56 24.43
CA LEU A 34 -2.19 16.77 23.62
C LEU A 34 -3.67 16.83 23.16
N SER A 35 -4.32 17.97 23.34
CA SER A 35 -5.76 18.17 23.06
C SER A 35 -6.00 18.87 21.71
N ILE A 36 -7.14 18.57 21.06
CA ILE A 36 -7.48 19.01 19.68
C ILE A 36 -8.78 19.81 19.65
N SER A 37 -8.85 20.82 18.77
CA SER A 37 -10.12 21.41 18.31
C SER A 37 -10.11 21.79 16.82
N LYS A 38 -11.23 21.45 16.16
CA LYS A 38 -11.78 21.89 14.83
C LYS A 38 -11.31 21.16 13.56
N MET A 39 -12.25 20.39 12.99
CA MET A 39 -12.25 19.83 11.63
C MET A 39 -12.60 20.90 10.58
N VAL A 40 -11.86 20.92 9.45
CA VAL A 40 -12.28 21.56 8.19
C VAL A 40 -12.33 20.46 7.11
N SER A 41 -13.39 20.48 6.31
CA SER A 41 -13.73 19.53 5.25
C SER A 41 -12.59 19.34 4.24
N ALA A 42 -12.06 18.11 4.16
CA ALA A 42 -10.91 17.73 3.34
C ALA A 42 -11.23 17.52 1.84
N GLU A 43 -12.46 17.80 1.39
CA GLU A 43 -12.88 17.53 0.00
C GLU A 43 -12.33 18.56 -1.01
N ASP A 44 -11.96 19.77 -0.59
CA ASP A 44 -11.76 20.90 -1.52
C ASP A 44 -10.31 21.14 -2.01
N ASN A 45 -9.29 20.43 -1.48
CA ASN A 45 -7.88 20.76 -1.76
C ASN A 45 -7.03 19.66 -2.41
N LEU A 46 -7.62 18.57 -2.92
CA LEU A 46 -6.85 17.55 -3.66
C LEU A 46 -6.49 18.07 -5.06
N LYS A 47 -5.39 18.82 -5.18
CA LYS A 47 -4.77 19.11 -6.48
C LYS A 47 -4.13 17.84 -7.01
N LEU A 48 -4.79 17.16 -7.97
CA LEU A 48 -4.12 16.19 -8.82
C LEU A 48 -3.00 16.94 -9.56
N SER A 49 -1.73 16.62 -9.26
CA SER A 49 -0.64 17.08 -10.12
C SER A 49 -0.73 16.42 -11.49
N GLU A 50 -0.01 16.97 -12.47
CA GLU A 50 0.16 16.37 -13.79
C GLU A 50 0.55 14.89 -13.70
N HIS A 51 -0.19 14.06 -14.45
CA HIS A 51 0.09 12.64 -14.64
C HIS A 51 1.43 12.51 -15.37
N VAL A 52 2.37 11.79 -14.77
CA VAL A 52 3.56 11.32 -15.49
C VAL A 52 3.17 10.01 -16.16
N PRO A 53 3.16 9.91 -17.50
CA PRO A 53 2.83 8.67 -18.19
C PRO A 53 3.73 7.55 -17.69
N GLY A 54 3.14 6.41 -17.36
CA GLY A 54 3.90 5.19 -17.11
C GLY A 54 4.72 4.79 -18.34
N ALA A 55 5.73 3.93 -18.15
CA ALA A 55 6.53 3.44 -19.27
C ALA A 55 5.62 2.77 -20.34
N PRO A 56 5.89 2.97 -21.65
CA PRO A 56 5.07 2.41 -22.71
C PRO A 56 5.06 0.87 -22.63
N GLU A 57 4.01 0.23 -23.16
CA GLU A 57 3.85 -1.23 -23.16
C GLU A 57 5.07 -1.97 -23.74
N THR A 58 5.71 -1.38 -24.75
CA THR A 58 6.92 -1.89 -25.42
C THR A 58 8.22 -1.68 -24.64
N ALA A 59 8.19 -1.01 -23.49
CA ALA A 59 9.39 -0.79 -22.68
C ALA A 59 9.94 -2.13 -22.19
N PRO A 60 11.28 -2.31 -22.18
CA PRO A 60 11.89 -3.54 -21.66
C PRO A 60 11.41 -3.81 -20.23
N LEU A 61 11.28 -5.09 -19.87
CA LEU A 61 10.86 -5.49 -18.51
C LEU A 61 12.00 -5.30 -17.50
N PHE A 62 13.23 -5.48 -17.94
CA PHE A 62 14.42 -5.33 -17.09
C PHE A 62 15.07 -3.96 -17.33
N PRO A 63 15.33 -3.19 -16.27
CA PRO A 63 16.01 -1.91 -16.39
C PRO A 63 17.52 -2.08 -16.62
N PRO A 64 18.24 -1.05 -17.10
CA PRO A 64 19.70 -1.11 -17.29
C PRO A 64 20.50 -1.37 -16.00
N TRP A 65 19.92 -1.01 -14.85
CA TRP A 65 20.50 -1.21 -13.52
C TRP A 65 20.07 -2.54 -12.87
N PHE A 66 19.45 -3.45 -13.62
CA PHE A 66 19.06 -4.76 -13.14
C PHE A 66 20.28 -5.59 -12.70
N ASP A 67 20.26 -6.06 -11.46
CA ASP A 67 21.23 -6.99 -10.90
C ASP A 67 20.54 -8.33 -10.60
N LEU A 68 20.87 -9.35 -11.40
CA LEU A 68 20.24 -10.66 -11.33
C LEU A 68 20.47 -11.35 -9.98
N GLU A 69 21.69 -11.28 -9.45
CA GLU A 69 22.05 -11.98 -8.21
C GLU A 69 21.40 -11.30 -7.00
N LEU A 70 21.29 -9.97 -7.04
CA LEU A 70 20.58 -9.22 -6.03
C LEU A 70 19.06 -9.46 -6.08
N ALA A 71 18.48 -9.55 -7.27
CA ALA A 71 17.06 -9.91 -7.44
C ALA A 71 16.77 -11.32 -6.92
N ARG A 72 17.63 -12.30 -7.21
CA ARG A 72 17.54 -13.68 -6.66
C ARG A 72 17.69 -13.69 -5.14
N THR A 73 18.61 -12.92 -4.59
CA THR A 73 18.73 -12.71 -3.13
C THR A 73 17.40 -12.19 -2.55
N GLY A 74 16.73 -11.28 -3.27
CA GLY A 74 15.40 -10.80 -2.91
C GLY A 74 14.31 -11.86 -2.97
N GLN A 75 14.35 -12.76 -3.97
CA GLN A 75 13.43 -13.89 -4.07
C GLN A 75 13.62 -14.88 -2.92
N GLU A 76 14.87 -15.19 -2.55
CA GLU A 76 15.18 -16.03 -1.39
C GLU A 76 14.66 -15.42 -0.09
N PHE A 77 14.90 -14.12 0.12
CA PHE A 77 14.35 -13.39 1.28
C PHE A 77 12.81 -13.43 1.29
N ALA A 78 12.18 -13.16 0.14
CA ALA A 78 10.73 -13.14 0.03
C ALA A 78 10.09 -14.51 0.31
N CYS A 79 10.71 -15.58 -0.18
CA CYS A 79 10.30 -16.95 0.09
C CYS A 79 10.48 -17.31 1.57
N LYS A 80 11.61 -16.93 2.18
CA LYS A 80 11.91 -17.18 3.60
C LYS A 80 10.92 -16.48 4.54
N TYR A 81 10.57 -15.23 4.25
CA TYR A 81 9.66 -14.42 5.06
C TYR A 81 8.26 -14.30 4.49
N PHE A 82 7.84 -15.26 3.65
CA PHE A 82 6.60 -15.16 2.89
C PHE A 82 5.37 -14.89 3.78
N ALA A 83 5.24 -15.62 4.89
CA ALA A 83 4.11 -15.44 5.81
C ALA A 83 4.10 -14.06 6.47
N GLN A 84 5.28 -13.54 6.86
CA GLN A 84 5.45 -12.23 7.47
C GLN A 84 5.15 -11.11 6.46
N LEU A 85 5.60 -11.27 5.21
CA LEU A 85 5.32 -10.34 4.13
C LEU A 85 3.83 -10.35 3.75
N VAL A 86 3.19 -11.53 3.66
CA VAL A 86 1.74 -11.60 3.42
C VAL A 86 0.96 -10.91 4.53
N PHE A 87 1.33 -11.13 5.80
CA PHE A 87 0.74 -10.42 6.92
C PHE A 87 0.93 -8.90 6.76
N ALA A 88 2.16 -8.43 6.54
CA ALA A 88 2.46 -7.03 6.31
C ALA A 88 1.64 -6.42 5.15
N ASN A 89 1.45 -7.16 4.05
CA ASN A 89 0.71 -6.72 2.89
C ASN A 89 -0.78 -6.54 3.20
N ILE A 90 -1.40 -7.48 3.93
CA ILE A 90 -2.80 -7.36 4.35
C ILE A 90 -3.01 -6.13 5.24
N MET A 91 -2.07 -5.88 6.17
CA MET A 91 -2.15 -4.72 7.06
C MET A 91 -1.96 -3.41 6.30
N SER A 92 -1.03 -3.38 5.35
CA SER A 92 -0.75 -2.19 4.52
C SER A 92 -1.84 -1.90 3.51
N LEU A 93 -2.53 -2.94 3.02
CA LEU A 93 -3.62 -2.81 2.05
C LEU A 93 -4.80 -2.00 2.62
N VAL A 94 -4.99 -1.99 3.94
CA VAL A 94 -5.96 -1.10 4.59
C VAL A 94 -5.66 0.38 4.28
N GLY A 95 -4.39 0.79 4.40
CA GLY A 95 -3.94 2.14 4.02
C GLY A 95 -4.06 2.39 2.52
N GLY A 96 -3.67 1.42 1.69
CA GLY A 96 -3.80 1.50 0.23
C GLY A 96 -5.25 1.60 -0.26
N LEU A 97 -6.21 0.99 0.44
CA LEU A 97 -7.64 1.11 0.13
C LEU A 97 -8.27 2.40 0.68
N ALA A 98 -7.64 3.05 1.67
CA ALA A 98 -8.04 4.38 2.09
C ALA A 98 -7.62 5.44 1.05
N ASP A 99 -6.49 5.22 0.36
CA ASP A 99 -6.00 6.10 -0.70
C ASP A 99 -6.97 6.24 -1.88
N LEU A 100 -7.50 7.44 -2.10
CA LEU A 100 -8.56 7.72 -3.07
C LEU A 100 -8.16 7.36 -4.51
N PRO A 101 -6.97 7.73 -5.05
CA PRO A 101 -6.54 7.29 -6.37
C PRO A 101 -6.51 5.76 -6.53
N THR A 102 -5.87 5.05 -5.59
CA THR A 102 -5.78 3.58 -5.60
C THR A 102 -7.16 2.96 -5.50
N ARG A 103 -7.98 3.47 -4.57
CA ARG A 103 -9.35 3.04 -4.35
C ARG A 103 -10.20 3.20 -5.60
N ARG A 104 -10.15 4.36 -6.27
CA ARG A 104 -10.89 4.60 -7.53
C ARG A 104 -10.50 3.60 -8.62
N ALA A 105 -9.20 3.35 -8.81
CA ALA A 105 -8.72 2.38 -9.80
C ALA A 105 -9.27 0.97 -9.54
N ILE A 106 -9.34 0.56 -8.28
CA ILE A 106 -9.84 -0.77 -7.90
C ILE A 106 -11.37 -0.82 -7.93
N PHE A 107 -12.05 0.20 -7.39
CA PHE A 107 -13.50 0.26 -7.26
C PHE A 107 -14.21 0.22 -8.61
N LEU A 108 -13.69 0.96 -9.62
CA LEU A 108 -14.28 1.02 -10.96
C LEU A 108 -14.36 -0.35 -11.65
N THR A 109 -13.47 -1.28 -11.32
CA THR A 109 -13.53 -2.64 -11.87
C THR A 109 -14.73 -3.46 -11.39
N ARG A 110 -15.39 -3.02 -10.30
CA ARG A 110 -16.48 -3.73 -9.60
C ARG A 110 -16.12 -5.12 -9.07
N LYS A 111 -14.83 -5.40 -8.88
CA LYS A 111 -14.31 -6.70 -8.39
C LYS A 111 -13.96 -6.71 -6.89
N SER A 112 -14.39 -5.71 -6.11
CA SER A 112 -14.03 -5.59 -4.68
C SER A 112 -15.17 -5.14 -3.76
N ASN A 113 -16.38 -4.96 -4.28
CA ASN A 113 -17.50 -4.39 -3.52
C ASN A 113 -18.33 -5.42 -2.74
N THR A 114 -17.90 -6.69 -2.71
CA THR A 114 -18.46 -7.74 -1.85
C THR A 114 -17.33 -8.63 -1.32
N PRO A 115 -17.50 -9.31 -0.18
CA PRO A 115 -16.47 -10.19 0.38
C PRO A 115 -15.98 -11.28 -0.58
N GLU A 116 -16.89 -11.95 -1.30
CA GLU A 116 -16.53 -13.01 -2.26
C GLU A 116 -15.70 -12.47 -3.44
N ARG A 117 -16.09 -11.30 -3.98
CA ARG A 117 -15.37 -10.67 -5.09
C ARG A 117 -14.00 -10.17 -4.64
N ALA A 118 -13.95 -9.53 -3.47
CA ALA A 118 -12.72 -9.08 -2.83
C ALA A 118 -11.76 -10.26 -2.61
N PHE A 119 -12.23 -11.37 -2.03
CA PHE A 119 -11.43 -12.58 -1.83
C PHE A 119 -10.83 -13.09 -3.15
N LYS A 120 -11.66 -13.26 -4.20
CA LYS A 120 -11.18 -13.71 -5.52
C LYS A 120 -10.12 -12.77 -6.11
N ARG A 121 -10.30 -11.45 -5.98
CA ARG A 121 -9.32 -10.47 -6.43
C ARG A 121 -8.00 -10.61 -5.67
N TYR A 122 -8.03 -10.57 -4.34
CA TYR A 122 -6.80 -10.58 -3.55
C TYR A 122 -6.09 -11.92 -3.58
N LEU A 123 -6.82 -13.03 -3.73
CA LEU A 123 -6.23 -14.33 -4.04
C LEU A 123 -5.51 -14.32 -5.39
N SER A 124 -6.11 -13.72 -6.42
CA SER A 124 -5.46 -13.57 -7.72
C SER A 124 -4.18 -12.73 -7.63
N THR A 125 -4.20 -11.63 -6.88
CA THR A 125 -2.98 -10.83 -6.62
C THR A 125 -1.93 -11.65 -5.86
N ALA A 126 -2.32 -12.39 -4.82
CA ALA A 126 -1.42 -13.25 -4.07
C ALA A 126 -0.78 -14.33 -4.94
N GLN A 127 -1.52 -14.90 -5.91
CA GLN A 127 -0.98 -15.87 -6.87
C GLN A 127 0.09 -15.25 -7.79
N GLN A 128 -0.13 -14.02 -8.28
CA GLN A 128 0.88 -13.33 -9.10
C GLN A 128 2.15 -13.06 -8.29
N VAL A 129 2.01 -12.50 -7.09
CA VAL A 129 3.15 -12.19 -6.21
C VAL A 129 3.87 -13.46 -5.77
N HIS A 130 3.13 -14.53 -5.45
CA HIS A 130 3.72 -15.81 -5.14
C HIS A 130 4.55 -16.34 -6.31
N LEU A 131 4.04 -16.25 -7.55
CA LEU A 131 4.80 -16.60 -8.74
C LEU A 131 6.07 -15.75 -8.85
N TRP A 132 5.99 -14.43 -8.66
CA TRP A 132 7.14 -13.52 -8.75
C TRP A 132 8.25 -13.84 -7.75
N TYR A 133 7.91 -14.38 -6.57
CA TYR A 133 8.88 -14.77 -5.55
C TYR A 133 9.49 -16.15 -5.79
N HIS A 134 8.72 -17.11 -6.32
CA HIS A 134 9.13 -18.52 -6.37
C HIS A 134 9.66 -18.97 -7.73
N SER A 135 9.25 -18.36 -8.84
CA SER A 135 9.82 -18.68 -10.15
C SER A 135 11.14 -17.93 -10.34
N ASP A 136 12.14 -18.54 -10.96
CA ASP A 136 13.35 -17.79 -11.35
C ASP A 136 12.94 -16.55 -12.17
N ILE A 137 13.53 -15.40 -11.86
CA ILE A 137 13.14 -14.12 -12.48
C ILE A 137 13.34 -14.09 -14.00
N LEU A 138 14.21 -14.95 -14.53
CA LEU A 138 14.44 -15.12 -15.97
C LEU A 138 13.51 -16.18 -16.60
N ASP A 139 12.70 -16.86 -15.80
CA ASP A 139 11.73 -17.82 -16.32
C ASP A 139 10.67 -17.10 -17.18
N PRO A 140 10.31 -17.62 -18.37
CA PRO A 140 9.30 -16.99 -19.23
C PRO A 140 7.94 -16.77 -18.56
N SER A 141 7.57 -17.59 -17.56
CA SER A 141 6.34 -17.43 -16.79
C SER A 141 6.35 -16.16 -15.94
N TRP A 142 7.52 -15.76 -15.41
CA TRP A 142 7.68 -14.52 -14.65
C TRP A 142 7.39 -13.31 -15.54
N ALA A 143 8.07 -13.24 -16.69
CA ALA A 143 7.88 -12.17 -17.66
C ALA A 143 6.42 -12.10 -18.16
N LYS A 144 5.82 -13.26 -18.49
CA LYS A 144 4.43 -13.33 -18.92
C LYS A 144 3.45 -12.81 -17.87
N SER A 145 3.65 -13.20 -16.61
CA SER A 145 2.83 -12.74 -15.49
C SER A 145 2.92 -11.22 -15.32
N ILE A 146 4.15 -10.68 -15.29
CA ILE A 146 4.39 -9.24 -15.16
C ILE A 146 3.79 -8.44 -16.32
N SER A 147 3.98 -8.88 -17.57
CA SER A 147 3.39 -8.25 -18.75
C SER A 147 1.86 -8.22 -18.67
N THR A 148 1.24 -9.33 -18.26
CA THR A 148 -0.23 -9.41 -18.08
C THR A 148 -0.72 -8.38 -17.05
N VAL A 149 0.01 -8.23 -15.94
CA VAL A 149 -0.36 -7.26 -14.88
C VAL A 149 -0.10 -5.82 -15.34
N ARG A 150 1.00 -5.56 -16.07
CA ARG A 150 1.30 -4.25 -16.70
C ARG A 150 0.17 -3.84 -17.65
N GLU A 151 -0.30 -4.73 -18.53
CA GLU A 151 -1.40 -4.47 -19.46
C GLU A 151 -2.69 -4.09 -18.71
N ILE A 152 -3.02 -4.78 -17.62
CA ILE A 152 -4.18 -4.44 -16.78
C ILE A 152 -4.04 -3.04 -16.18
N HIS A 153 -2.86 -2.70 -15.66
CA HIS A 153 -2.62 -1.37 -15.09
C HIS A 153 -2.71 -0.26 -16.14
N ILE A 154 -2.09 -0.45 -17.31
CA ILE A 154 -2.19 0.50 -18.45
C ILE A 154 -3.66 0.68 -18.86
N TYR A 155 -4.42 -0.41 -18.99
CA TYR A 155 -5.84 -0.34 -19.32
C TYR A 155 -6.63 0.49 -18.32
N VAL A 156 -6.44 0.25 -17.02
CA VAL A 156 -7.16 0.98 -15.96
C VAL A 156 -6.78 2.46 -15.94
N ILE A 157 -5.50 2.79 -16.15
CA ILE A 157 -5.02 4.17 -16.23
C ILE A 157 -5.68 4.90 -17.42
N ASN A 158 -5.59 4.33 -18.63
CA ASN A 158 -6.19 4.94 -19.83
C ASN A 158 -7.71 5.09 -19.70
N TYR A 159 -8.38 4.13 -19.06
CA TYR A 159 -9.80 4.21 -18.78
C TYR A 159 -10.12 5.37 -17.82
N LEU A 160 -9.36 5.53 -16.73
CA LEU A 160 -9.52 6.66 -15.80
C LEU A 160 -9.32 8.01 -16.48
N GLU A 161 -8.31 8.13 -17.36
CA GLU A 161 -8.06 9.35 -18.14
C GLU A 161 -9.22 9.66 -19.09
N SER A 162 -9.76 8.65 -19.77
CA SER A 162 -10.92 8.81 -20.66
C SER A 162 -12.13 9.38 -19.92
N LEU A 163 -12.36 8.96 -18.67
CA LEU A 163 -13.44 9.48 -17.82
C LEU A 163 -13.19 10.94 -17.40
N ASN A 164 -11.95 11.28 -17.02
CA ASN A 164 -11.59 12.66 -16.66
C ASN A 164 -11.71 13.63 -17.85
N SER A 165 -11.39 13.18 -19.07
CA SER A 165 -11.51 13.98 -20.29
C SER A 165 -12.96 14.25 -20.74
N THR A 166 -13.92 13.43 -20.29
CA THR A 166 -15.32 13.47 -20.75
C THR A 166 -16.33 14.01 -19.72
N ALA A 167 -15.98 14.18 -18.44
CA ALA A 167 -16.97 14.66 -17.47
C ALA A 167 -16.39 15.43 -16.27
N SER A 168 -16.87 16.66 -16.10
CA SER A 168 -16.93 17.41 -14.83
C SER A 168 -17.88 16.76 -13.79
N LYS A 169 -18.13 15.45 -13.85
CA LYS A 169 -19.13 14.75 -13.03
C LYS A 169 -18.67 13.32 -12.80
N PHE A 170 -17.93 13.11 -11.71
CA PHE A 170 -17.97 11.83 -10.99
C PHE A 170 -19.38 11.66 -10.41
N ASN A 171 -20.36 11.35 -11.26
CA ASN A 171 -21.58 10.72 -10.79
C ASN A 171 -21.30 9.23 -10.77
N VAL A 172 -21.14 8.71 -9.54
CA VAL A 172 -21.17 7.28 -9.24
C VAL A 172 -22.28 6.65 -10.07
N ASN A 173 -21.93 5.73 -10.96
CA ASN A 173 -22.88 5.08 -11.84
C ASN A 173 -24.00 4.42 -10.99
N PRO A 174 -25.30 4.67 -11.27
CA PRO A 174 -26.43 4.18 -10.47
C PRO A 174 -26.55 2.65 -10.37
N GLU A 175 -25.79 1.88 -11.16
CA GLU A 175 -25.68 0.42 -11.00
C GLU A 175 -24.82 -0.02 -9.80
N ASN A 176 -24.13 0.91 -9.13
CA ASN A 176 -23.54 0.69 -7.81
C ASN A 176 -24.66 0.68 -6.76
N ASN A 177 -25.62 -0.23 -6.86
CA ASN A 177 -26.71 -0.35 -5.88
C ASN A 177 -26.15 -0.92 -4.57
N LEU A 178 -25.42 -0.08 -3.83
CA LEU A 178 -24.84 -0.31 -2.51
C LEU A 178 -25.92 -0.27 -1.41
N THR A 179 -27.19 -0.10 -1.79
CA THR A 179 -28.35 0.04 -0.90
C THR A 179 -28.57 -1.13 0.05
N GLY A 180 -28.00 -2.30 -0.27
CA GLY A 180 -28.01 -3.48 0.61
C GLY A 180 -26.78 -3.65 1.50
N PHE A 181 -25.73 -2.83 1.35
CA PHE A 181 -24.53 -2.93 2.19
C PHE A 181 -24.82 -2.33 3.56
N GLN A 182 -24.68 -3.13 4.60
CA GLN A 182 -24.78 -2.70 5.99
C GLN A 182 -23.39 -2.83 6.61
N PRO A 183 -22.70 -1.71 6.88
CA PRO A 183 -21.39 -1.76 7.51
C PRO A 183 -21.45 -2.52 8.83
N ASN A 184 -20.46 -3.37 9.09
CA ASN A 184 -20.35 -4.06 10.36
C ASN A 184 -20.05 -3.05 11.48
N GLU A 185 -21.08 -2.67 12.24
CA GLU A 185 -20.98 -1.66 13.30
C GLU A 185 -19.88 -1.98 14.31
N ARG A 186 -19.72 -3.27 14.66
CA ARG A 186 -18.70 -3.71 15.62
C ARG A 186 -17.28 -3.51 15.08
N LEU A 187 -17.06 -3.85 13.80
CA LEU A 187 -15.78 -3.64 13.13
C LEU A 187 -15.44 -2.14 13.09
N TRP A 188 -16.36 -1.31 12.61
CA TRP A 188 -16.13 0.13 12.46
C TRP A 188 -16.04 0.87 13.79
N THR A 189 -16.75 0.42 14.82
CA THR A 189 -16.58 0.94 16.19
C THR A 189 -15.16 0.68 16.70
N ALA A 190 -14.65 -0.55 16.55
CA ALA A 190 -13.28 -0.87 16.93
C ALA A 190 -12.25 -0.03 16.13
N PHE A 191 -12.47 0.11 14.83
CA PHE A 191 -11.61 0.90 13.95
C PHE A 191 -11.53 2.37 14.38
N LYS A 192 -12.69 3.00 14.67
CA LYS A 192 -12.77 4.37 15.17
C LYS A 192 -12.11 4.54 16.53
N MET A 193 -12.29 3.58 17.44
CA MET A 193 -11.64 3.59 18.75
C MET A 193 -10.11 3.54 18.63
N ASP A 194 -9.59 2.76 17.69
CA ASP A 194 -8.15 2.64 17.47
C ASP A 194 -7.59 3.89 16.76
N ILE A 195 -8.31 4.46 15.78
CA ILE A 195 -7.96 5.75 15.18
C ILE A 195 -7.93 6.85 16.25
N ALA A 196 -8.89 6.89 17.17
CA ALA A 196 -8.94 7.90 18.23
C ALA A 196 -7.74 7.84 19.20
N LYS A 197 -7.01 6.71 19.26
CA LYS A 197 -5.77 6.57 20.04
C LYS A 197 -4.54 7.10 19.30
N LEU A 198 -4.65 7.31 17.99
CA LEU A 198 -3.61 7.94 17.20
C LEU A 198 -3.69 9.44 17.49
N ASN A 199 -2.91 9.90 18.48
CA ASN A 199 -2.69 11.33 18.70
C ASN A 199 -1.98 11.89 17.45
N SER A 200 -2.73 12.36 16.46
CA SER A 200 -2.15 13.10 15.35
C SER A 200 -2.34 14.58 15.61
N GLU A 201 -1.22 15.28 15.85
CA GLU A 201 -1.13 16.73 15.77
C GLU A 201 -1.72 17.24 14.46
N ASP A 202 -2.42 18.36 14.52
CA ASP A 202 -2.85 19.13 13.35
C ASP A 202 -1.64 19.43 12.46
N GLN A 203 -1.51 18.70 11.34
CA GLN A 203 -0.67 19.15 10.23
C GLN A 203 -1.59 19.53 9.07
N PRO A 204 -1.56 20.81 8.63
CA PRO A 204 -2.34 21.26 7.49
C PRO A 204 -2.09 20.35 6.28
N LEU A 205 -3.19 19.91 5.67
CA LEU A 205 -3.21 19.22 4.38
C LEU A 205 -2.75 20.18 3.29
N GLU A 206 -1.45 20.28 3.06
CA GLU A 206 -0.89 20.60 1.76
C GLU A 206 0.31 19.70 1.52
N MET A 207 0.03 18.51 0.99
CA MET A 207 1.01 17.81 0.17
C MET A 207 0.48 17.83 -1.26
N GLU A 208 1.27 18.39 -2.16
CA GLU A 208 1.08 18.20 -3.58
C GLU A 208 1.35 16.72 -3.88
N VAL A 209 0.30 15.90 -3.79
CA VAL A 209 0.38 14.47 -4.09
C VAL A 209 0.62 14.35 -5.58
N LYS A 210 1.89 14.20 -5.95
CA LYS A 210 2.23 13.78 -7.30
C LYS A 210 1.67 12.39 -7.51
N GLN A 211 0.72 12.28 -8.44
CA GLN A 211 -0.11 11.10 -8.60
C GLN A 211 0.71 9.94 -9.19
N TYR A 212 1.52 9.27 -8.37
CA TYR A 212 2.21 8.03 -8.75
C TYR A 212 1.25 6.85 -8.57
N GLY A 213 0.20 6.78 -9.41
CA GLY A 213 -0.91 5.84 -9.23
C GLY A 213 -0.46 4.37 -9.04
N LEU A 214 0.58 3.94 -9.76
CA LEU A 214 1.12 2.59 -9.63
C LEU A 214 1.97 2.41 -8.37
N GLN A 215 2.65 3.44 -7.89
CA GLN A 215 3.48 3.33 -6.70
C GLN A 215 2.70 3.25 -5.42
N MET A 216 1.61 4.00 -5.33
CA MET A 216 0.69 3.87 -4.21
C MET A 216 0.19 2.42 -4.09
N ALA A 217 0.06 1.70 -5.22
CA ALA A 217 -0.24 0.28 -5.24
C ALA A 217 0.96 -0.64 -4.91
N ILE A 218 2.21 -0.18 -5.08
CA ILE A 218 3.43 -0.91 -4.69
C ILE A 218 3.73 -0.75 -3.20
N TRP A 219 3.43 0.41 -2.59
CA TRP A 219 3.74 0.69 -1.18
C TRP A 219 3.25 -0.43 -0.25
N PRO A 220 2.01 -0.98 -0.39
CA PRO A 220 1.54 -2.06 0.46
C PRO A 220 2.39 -3.33 0.48
N PHE A 221 3.20 -3.57 -0.57
CA PHE A 221 4.04 -4.77 -0.66
C PHE A 221 5.40 -4.64 0.03
N ILE A 222 5.87 -3.41 0.25
CA ILE A 222 7.24 -3.16 0.74
C ILE A 222 7.29 -2.27 1.98
N GLY A 223 6.29 -1.39 2.17
CA GLY A 223 6.34 -0.28 3.11
C GLY A 223 6.61 -0.73 4.53
N LEU A 224 5.78 -1.65 5.05
CA LEU A 224 5.94 -2.15 6.42
C LEU A 224 7.19 -3.02 6.60
N ALA A 225 7.56 -3.83 5.60
CA ALA A 225 8.77 -4.65 5.67
C ALA A 225 10.04 -3.81 5.81
N ILE A 226 10.08 -2.63 5.15
CA ILE A 226 11.20 -1.70 5.23
C ILE A 226 11.14 -0.84 6.49
N LEU A 227 9.95 -0.32 6.84
CA LEU A 227 9.79 0.57 7.98
C LEU A 227 10.04 -0.14 9.31
N ASN A 228 9.42 -1.32 9.50
CA ASN A 228 9.42 -2.07 10.76
C ASN A 228 9.62 -3.60 10.52
N PRO A 229 10.82 -4.04 10.11
CA PRO A 229 11.09 -5.46 9.88
C PRO A 229 11.01 -6.32 11.15
N GLU A 230 11.57 -5.86 12.28
CA GLU A 230 11.69 -6.67 13.51
C GLU A 230 10.33 -7.05 14.12
N PRO A 231 9.33 -6.14 14.26
CA PRO A 231 7.99 -6.51 14.74
C PRO A 231 7.25 -7.50 13.83
N LEU A 232 7.62 -7.58 12.55
CA LEU A 232 7.10 -8.57 11.62
C LEU A 232 7.78 -9.95 11.80
N GLY A 233 8.83 -10.04 12.61
CA GLY A 233 9.63 -11.26 12.80
C GLY A 233 10.76 -11.42 11.79
N ILE A 234 11.12 -10.36 11.06
CA ILE A 234 12.28 -10.34 10.17
C ILE A 234 13.53 -10.11 11.01
N ALA A 235 14.50 -11.03 10.94
CA ALA A 235 15.64 -11.07 11.85
C ALA A 235 16.72 -10.04 11.46
N MET A 236 16.56 -8.80 11.88
CA MET A 236 17.58 -7.76 11.70
C MET A 236 18.67 -7.86 12.79
N PRO A 237 19.94 -7.51 12.48
CA PRO A 237 20.46 -7.08 11.18
C PRO A 237 20.88 -8.24 10.24
N SER A 238 20.78 -9.51 10.67
CA SER A 238 21.24 -10.65 9.87
C SER A 238 20.61 -10.74 8.47
N GLU A 239 19.39 -10.22 8.30
CA GLU A 239 18.68 -10.21 7.02
C GLU A 239 18.86 -8.92 6.21
N GLU A 240 19.76 -8.01 6.59
CA GLU A 240 19.92 -6.72 5.89
C GLU A 240 20.19 -6.91 4.38
N LYS A 241 21.08 -7.83 4.01
CA LYS A 241 21.36 -8.15 2.59
C LYS A 241 20.13 -8.73 1.89
N GLY A 242 19.38 -9.59 2.56
CA GLY A 242 18.13 -10.15 2.04
C GLY A 242 17.09 -9.06 1.79
N LEU A 243 16.97 -8.10 2.72
CA LEU A 243 16.07 -6.95 2.61
C LEU A 243 16.52 -5.99 1.49
N GLN A 244 17.83 -5.77 1.29
CA GLN A 244 18.35 -5.03 0.13
C GLN A 244 17.98 -5.72 -1.19
N GLY A 245 18.15 -7.04 -1.25
CA GLY A 245 17.72 -7.85 -2.39
C GLY A 245 16.22 -7.73 -2.66
N PHE A 246 15.40 -7.75 -1.60
CA PHE A 246 13.96 -7.61 -1.69
C PHE A 246 13.54 -6.23 -2.21
N VAL A 247 14.21 -5.16 -1.75
CA VAL A 247 14.01 -3.80 -2.27
C VAL A 247 14.40 -3.72 -3.75
N HIS A 248 15.51 -4.34 -4.15
CA HIS A 248 15.92 -4.38 -5.55
C HIS A 248 14.91 -5.16 -6.41
N LEU A 249 14.45 -6.33 -5.96
CA LEU A 249 13.41 -7.11 -6.62
C LEU A 249 12.15 -6.27 -6.86
N TRP A 250 11.64 -5.60 -5.84
CA TRP A 250 10.46 -4.73 -5.98
C TRP A 250 10.72 -3.46 -6.78
N SER A 251 11.96 -2.97 -6.83
CA SER A 251 12.35 -1.89 -7.73
C SER A 251 12.23 -2.35 -9.20
N VAL A 252 12.73 -3.54 -9.50
CA VAL A 252 12.63 -4.15 -10.83
C VAL A 252 11.17 -4.44 -11.18
N ILE A 253 10.39 -5.01 -10.26
CA ILE A 253 8.93 -5.23 -10.47
C ILE A 253 8.24 -3.89 -10.73
N GLY A 254 8.53 -2.85 -9.95
CA GLY A 254 7.93 -1.53 -10.14
C GLY A 254 8.21 -0.96 -11.53
N TYR A 255 9.47 -1.01 -11.97
CA TYR A 255 9.86 -0.66 -13.34
C TYR A 255 9.12 -1.52 -14.38
N ALA A 256 9.11 -2.83 -14.17
CA ALA A 256 8.48 -3.81 -15.06
C ALA A 256 6.94 -3.70 -15.09
N LEU A 257 6.32 -3.05 -14.11
CA LEU A 257 4.88 -2.70 -14.13
C LEU A 257 4.60 -1.35 -14.80
N GLY A 258 5.64 -0.57 -15.13
CA GLY A 258 5.53 0.71 -15.83
C GLY A 258 5.73 1.94 -14.95
N THR A 259 6.28 1.77 -13.74
CA THR A 259 6.61 2.89 -12.86
C THR A 259 7.76 3.70 -13.44
N ASP A 260 7.64 5.02 -13.48
CA ASP A 260 8.76 5.90 -13.81
C ASP A 260 9.91 5.67 -12.83
N GLU A 261 11.09 5.45 -13.39
CA GLU A 261 12.32 5.15 -12.68
C GLU A 261 12.64 6.14 -11.56
N GLN A 262 12.36 7.44 -11.74
CA GLN A 262 12.65 8.48 -10.75
C GLN A 262 11.83 8.33 -9.48
N ASN A 263 10.70 7.68 -9.60
CA ASN A 263 9.75 7.60 -8.52
C ASN A 263 9.92 6.26 -7.77
N ILE A 264 10.58 5.24 -8.34
CA ILE A 264 10.65 3.90 -7.75
C ILE A 264 11.16 3.97 -6.30
N TYR A 265 10.36 3.44 -5.37
CA TYR A 265 10.70 3.49 -3.96
C TYR A 265 12.04 2.83 -3.66
N CYS A 266 12.87 3.56 -2.94
CA CYS A 266 14.08 3.01 -2.33
C CYS A 266 15.07 2.39 -3.34
N LYS A 267 14.96 2.73 -4.63
CA LYS A 267 15.79 2.20 -5.71
C LYS A 267 17.28 2.30 -5.40
N ASP A 268 17.71 3.37 -4.74
CA ASP A 268 19.12 3.64 -4.47
C ASP A 268 19.67 2.92 -3.22
N VAL A 269 18.82 2.28 -2.40
CA VAL A 269 19.22 1.66 -1.13
C VAL A 269 20.33 0.62 -1.33
N TRP A 270 20.23 -0.22 -2.36
CA TRP A 270 21.24 -1.24 -2.61
C TRP A 270 22.57 -0.67 -3.14
N THR A 271 22.55 0.51 -3.79
CA THR A 271 23.76 1.17 -4.30
C THR A 271 24.45 2.08 -3.28
N LYS A 272 23.66 2.83 -2.50
CA LYS A 272 24.15 3.92 -1.62
C LYS A 272 23.97 3.63 -0.13
N ASN A 273 23.32 2.52 0.21
CA ASN A 273 22.94 2.17 1.58
C ASN A 273 22.08 3.24 2.28
N GLU A 274 21.27 3.99 1.52
CA GLU A 274 20.47 5.13 2.00
C GLU A 274 19.15 4.72 2.69
N TRP A 275 19.23 3.81 3.67
CA TRP A 275 18.07 3.34 4.42
C TRP A 275 17.29 4.45 5.10
N GLN A 276 17.99 5.46 5.63
CA GLN A 276 17.35 6.57 6.36
C GLN A 276 16.42 7.39 5.46
N GLY A 277 16.90 7.77 4.26
CA GLY A 277 16.10 8.52 3.28
C GLY A 277 14.89 7.71 2.80
N CYS A 278 15.12 6.43 2.47
CA CYS A 278 14.06 5.49 2.08
C CYS A 278 12.97 5.35 3.17
N LYS A 279 13.37 5.04 4.42
CA LYS A 279 12.43 4.93 5.56
C LYS A 279 11.70 6.24 5.84
N HIS A 280 12.39 7.38 5.73
CA HIS A 280 11.77 8.68 5.89
C HIS A 280 10.67 8.89 4.84
N HIS A 281 10.97 8.68 3.56
CA HIS A 281 10.00 8.84 2.47
C HIS A 281 8.78 7.92 2.60
N LEU A 282 8.99 6.63 2.90
CA LEU A 282 7.89 5.68 3.10
C LEU A 282 7.02 6.05 4.31
N ARG A 283 7.63 6.55 5.39
CA ARG A 283 6.91 7.03 6.57
C ARG A 283 6.09 8.28 6.26
N GLU A 284 6.62 9.21 5.49
CA GLU A 284 5.89 10.41 5.05
C GLU A 284 4.65 10.04 4.24
N ILE A 285 4.75 9.07 3.32
CA ILE A 285 3.58 8.56 2.57
C ILE A 285 2.53 8.00 3.54
N LEU A 286 2.94 7.16 4.50
CA LEU A 286 2.03 6.60 5.48
C LEU A 286 1.32 7.68 6.30
N LEU A 287 2.08 8.62 6.85
CA LEU A 287 1.57 9.62 7.79
C LEU A 287 0.80 10.76 7.10
N LYS A 288 1.21 11.14 5.89
CA LYS A 288 0.64 12.29 5.17
C LYS A 288 -0.36 11.91 4.08
N THR A 289 -0.38 10.65 3.64
CA THR A 289 -1.31 10.16 2.60
C THR A 289 -2.31 9.16 3.14
N PHE A 290 -1.84 8.03 3.68
CA PHE A 290 -2.75 6.95 4.07
C PHE A 290 -3.50 7.26 5.36
N LEU A 291 -2.82 7.74 6.39
CA LEU A 291 -3.43 7.98 7.69
C LEU A 291 -4.56 9.03 7.63
N PRO A 292 -4.39 10.21 7.00
CA PRO A 292 -5.47 11.20 6.94
C PRO A 292 -6.69 10.72 6.15
N GLN A 293 -6.46 9.95 5.08
CA GLN A 293 -7.55 9.37 4.28
C GLN A 293 -8.26 8.23 5.02
N LEU A 294 -7.54 7.50 5.87
CA LEU A 294 -8.12 6.47 6.73
C LEU A 294 -8.95 7.08 7.87
N ILE A 295 -8.54 8.23 8.42
CA ILE A 295 -9.30 8.99 9.42
C ILE A 295 -10.61 9.53 8.82
N ASN A 296 -10.54 10.05 7.59
CA ASN A 296 -11.67 10.65 6.89
C ASN A 296 -12.29 9.70 5.85
N LEU A 297 -12.34 8.41 6.16
CA LEU A 297 -12.76 7.36 5.22
C LEU A 297 -14.26 7.47 4.89
N ASP A 298 -14.57 7.66 3.60
CA ASP A 298 -15.94 7.70 3.11
C ASP A 298 -16.61 6.30 3.08
N PHE A 299 -17.89 6.27 2.71
CA PHE A 299 -18.68 5.03 2.69
C PHE A 299 -18.14 3.99 1.68
N GLU A 300 -17.63 4.41 0.53
CA GLU A 300 -17.04 3.51 -0.46
C GLU A 300 -15.74 2.86 0.05
N GLY A 301 -14.89 3.64 0.72
CA GLY A 301 -13.71 3.15 1.40
C GLY A 301 -14.05 2.14 2.50
N GLN A 302 -15.12 2.40 3.26
CA GLN A 302 -15.63 1.45 4.24
C GLN A 302 -16.04 0.12 3.59
N ILE A 303 -16.83 0.16 2.52
CA ILE A 303 -17.24 -1.05 1.79
C ILE A 303 -16.04 -1.87 1.32
N MET A 304 -15.03 -1.20 0.75
CA MET A 304 -13.87 -1.89 0.19
C MET A 304 -12.97 -2.52 1.26
N ILE A 305 -12.69 -1.78 2.34
CA ILE A 305 -11.88 -2.29 3.45
C ILE A 305 -12.62 -3.42 4.17
N GLU A 306 -13.92 -3.26 4.43
CA GLU A 306 -14.71 -4.30 5.08
C GLU A 306 -14.86 -5.55 4.20
N SER A 307 -15.13 -5.38 2.90
CA SER A 307 -15.19 -6.50 1.96
C SER A 307 -13.86 -7.25 1.88
N MET A 308 -12.74 -6.52 1.91
CA MET A 308 -11.40 -7.11 1.95
C MET A 308 -11.19 -7.94 3.23
N ILE A 309 -11.46 -7.34 4.39
CA ILE A 309 -11.29 -8.01 5.69
C ILE A 309 -12.18 -9.26 5.77
N MET A 310 -13.47 -9.11 5.44
CA MET A 310 -14.42 -10.22 5.45
C MET A 310 -14.02 -11.31 4.48
N GLY A 311 -13.53 -10.96 3.28
CA GLY A 311 -13.07 -11.93 2.29
C GLY A 311 -11.92 -12.81 2.81
N PHE A 312 -11.06 -12.32 3.70
CA PHE A 312 -9.99 -13.11 4.32
C PHE A 312 -10.42 -13.89 5.56
N THR A 313 -11.55 -13.55 6.18
CA THR A 313 -11.98 -14.12 7.48
C THR A 313 -13.27 -14.95 7.42
N ALA A 314 -13.95 -14.96 6.27
CA ALA A 314 -15.15 -15.75 6.03
C ALA A 314 -14.80 -17.20 5.70
#